data_AF-A0A2C9LM06-F1
#
_entry.id   AF-A0A2C9LM06-F1
#
_cell.length_a   1.000
_cell.length_b   1.000
_cell.length_c   1.000
_cell.angle_alpha   90.00
_cell.angle_beta   90.00
_cell.angle_gamma   90.00
#
_symmetry.space_group_name_H-M   'P 1'
#
loop_
_entity.id
_entity.type
_entity.pdbx_description
1 polymer ?
#
loop_
_entity_poly.entity_id
_entity_poly.type
_entity_poly.pdbx_seq_one_letter_code
_entity_poly.pdbx_strand_id
1 'polypeptide(L)'
;MLFFSIVYFNIWMIVNVAQSKVNDTRLEAELQCLEKRPNDVCDLTVIYPVPVGSLDCDMLTDNRVAYALETLPQFSVSSELTGTKGLLLMFDPDAPVSKDPQDGFIHFIALVSVDGNGNVIVQRIITDYYPPSPPRGHGEHRYQYFLYDDTNGGQISPPSGRKFQLCPFLAKHKIGRQPVASFQFRHIRL
;
A
#
# COMPACT_ATOMS: atom_id res chain seq x y z
N MET A 1 -27.97 -57.83 -29.78
CA MET A 1 -28.08 -57.45 -28.36
C MET A 1 -26.66 -57.28 -27.83
N LEU A 2 -26.18 -56.23 -27.20
CA LEU A 2 -26.67 -54.90 -26.79
C LEU A 2 -25.35 -54.15 -26.47
N PHE A 3 -25.02 -53.05 -27.16
CA PHE A 3 -23.90 -52.19 -26.76
C PHE A 3 -24.36 -51.30 -25.60
N PHE A 4 -23.74 -51.45 -24.42
CA PHE A 4 -23.95 -50.53 -23.30
C PHE A 4 -23.01 -49.33 -23.47
N SER A 5 -23.57 -48.17 -23.86
CA SER A 5 -22.88 -46.88 -23.76
C SER A 5 -23.01 -46.36 -22.33
N ILE A 6 -21.88 -46.29 -21.62
CA ILE A 6 -21.78 -45.60 -20.33
C ILE A 6 -21.62 -44.10 -20.62
N VAL A 7 -22.64 -43.32 -20.28
CA VAL A 7 -22.59 -41.85 -20.32
C VAL A 7 -21.95 -41.38 -19.02
N TYR A 8 -20.73 -40.84 -19.10
CA TYR A 8 -20.06 -40.18 -17.97
C TYR A 8 -20.71 -38.81 -17.74
N PHE A 9 -21.55 -38.71 -16.71
CA PHE A 9 -22.07 -37.43 -16.22
C PHE A 9 -20.97 -36.74 -15.40
N ASN A 10 -20.29 -35.76 -16.01
CA ASN A 10 -19.36 -34.89 -15.30
C ASN A 10 -20.17 -33.90 -14.45
N ILE A 11 -20.30 -34.17 -13.15
CA ILE A 11 -20.84 -33.20 -12.19
C ILE A 11 -19.73 -32.18 -11.93
N TRP A 12 -19.81 -31.04 -12.61
CA TRP A 12 -19.08 -29.83 -12.22
C TRP A 12 -19.67 -29.33 -10.90
N MET A 13 -19.03 -29.64 -9.77
CA MET A 13 -19.26 -28.87 -8.55
C MET A 13 -18.66 -27.49 -8.74
N ILE A 14 -19.50 -26.52 -9.13
CA ILE A 14 -19.18 -25.11 -8.96
C ILE A 14 -19.22 -24.85 -7.46
N VAL A 15 -18.05 -24.84 -6.83
CA VAL A 15 -17.91 -24.33 -5.46
C VAL A 15 -18.13 -22.82 -5.56
N ASN A 16 -19.35 -22.37 -5.28
CA ASN A 16 -19.61 -20.98 -4.98
C ASN A 16 -18.94 -20.68 -3.64
N VAL A 17 -17.68 -20.20 -3.70
CA VAL A 17 -17.07 -19.53 -2.56
C VAL A 17 -17.82 -18.22 -2.39
N ALA A 18 -18.82 -18.22 -1.51
CA ALA A 18 -19.39 -17.00 -1.00
C ALA A 18 -18.29 -16.29 -0.19
N GLN A 19 -17.52 -15.42 -0.85
CA GLN A 19 -16.70 -14.43 -0.15
C GLN A 19 -17.66 -13.60 0.69
N SER A 20 -17.55 -13.72 2.01
CA SER A 20 -18.20 -12.82 2.94
C SER A 20 -17.67 -11.42 2.66
N LYS A 21 -18.41 -10.62 1.88
CA LYS A 21 -18.11 -9.21 1.69
C LYS A 21 -18.37 -8.52 3.04
N VAL A 22 -17.32 -8.42 3.85
CA VAL A 22 -17.27 -7.37 4.87
C VAL A 22 -17.42 -6.07 4.10
N ASN A 23 -18.49 -5.34 4.38
CA ASN A 23 -18.83 -4.09 3.71
C ASN A 23 -17.91 -2.97 4.23
N ASP A 24 -16.64 -3.05 3.86
CA ASP A 24 -15.62 -2.07 4.21
C ASP A 24 -15.62 -0.95 3.17
N THR A 25 -16.28 0.16 3.51
CA THR A 25 -16.43 1.32 2.62
C THR A 25 -15.09 1.98 2.30
N ARG A 26 -14.07 1.86 3.17
CA ARG A 26 -12.72 2.37 2.90
C ARG A 26 -12.04 1.51 1.85
N LEU A 27 -12.10 0.19 2.01
CA LEU A 27 -11.57 -0.73 1.02
C LEU A 27 -12.24 -0.54 -0.35
N GLU A 28 -13.56 -0.31 -0.39
CA GLU A 28 -14.27 0.00 -1.64
C GLU A 28 -13.78 1.30 -2.28
N ALA A 29 -13.59 2.37 -1.49
CA ALA A 29 -13.06 3.64 -1.97
C ALA A 29 -11.62 3.52 -2.51
N GLU A 30 -10.78 2.75 -1.84
CA GLU A 30 -9.42 2.46 -2.29
C GLU A 30 -9.41 1.65 -3.59
N LEU A 31 -10.24 0.61 -3.70
CA LEU A 31 -10.38 -0.16 -4.93
C LEU A 31 -10.92 0.68 -6.09
N GLN A 32 -11.83 1.61 -5.83
CA GLN A 32 -12.30 2.56 -6.83
C GLN A 32 -11.16 3.50 -7.30
N CYS A 33 -10.23 3.83 -6.41
CA CYS A 33 -9.09 4.68 -6.70
C CYS A 33 -7.97 3.95 -7.45
N LEU A 34 -7.53 2.80 -6.91
CA LEU A 34 -6.33 2.06 -7.32
C LEU A 34 -6.63 0.89 -8.26
N GLU A 35 -7.90 0.50 -8.42
CA GLU A 35 -8.37 -0.66 -9.23
C GLU A 35 -7.86 -2.04 -8.75
N LYS A 36 -6.84 -2.07 -7.88
CA LYS A 36 -6.24 -3.24 -7.24
C LYS A 36 -5.95 -2.94 -5.77
N ARG A 37 -5.86 -3.98 -4.94
CA ARG A 37 -5.46 -3.77 -3.54
C ARG A 37 -3.93 -3.63 -3.46
N PRO A 38 -3.42 -2.75 -2.58
CA PRO A 38 -1.97 -2.62 -2.38
C PRO A 38 -1.30 -3.93 -1.95
N ASN A 39 -1.98 -4.76 -1.16
CA ASN A 39 -1.50 -6.06 -0.71
C ASN A 39 -1.63 -7.19 -1.75
N ASP A 40 -2.14 -6.90 -2.97
CA ASP A 40 -2.13 -7.89 -4.06
C ASP A 40 -0.82 -7.86 -4.87
N VAL A 41 0.02 -6.83 -4.70
CA VAL A 41 1.28 -6.68 -5.46
C VAL A 41 2.52 -6.99 -4.61
N CYS A 42 2.69 -6.31 -3.48
CA CYS A 42 3.74 -6.58 -2.47
C CYS A 42 5.18 -6.72 -3.03
N ASP A 43 5.52 -5.93 -4.04
CA ASP A 43 6.80 -5.94 -4.77
C ASP A 43 7.78 -4.83 -4.32
N LEU A 44 7.36 -4.01 -3.36
CA LEU A 44 8.24 -3.11 -2.61
C LEU A 44 8.65 -3.77 -1.29
N THR A 45 9.95 -3.95 -1.09
CA THR A 45 10.51 -4.43 0.18
C THR A 45 10.71 -3.25 1.12
N VAL A 46 10.21 -3.37 2.36
CA VAL A 46 10.34 -2.36 3.41
C VAL A 46 11.14 -2.95 4.58
N ILE A 47 12.23 -2.29 4.94
CA ILE A 47 13.21 -2.79 5.92
C ILE A 47 13.36 -1.77 7.05
N TYR A 48 12.81 -2.10 8.21
CA TYR A 48 12.96 -1.30 9.42
C TYR A 48 14.27 -1.62 10.17
N PRO A 49 14.73 -0.74 11.06
CA PRO A 49 15.91 -1.01 11.88
C PRO A 49 15.85 -2.34 12.64
N VAL A 50 17.02 -2.96 12.82
CA VAL A 50 17.15 -4.18 13.61
C VAL A 50 16.69 -3.96 15.07
N PRO A 51 16.15 -5.00 15.73
CA PRO A 51 15.91 -6.37 15.25
C PRO A 51 14.65 -6.61 14.40
N VAL A 52 13.87 -5.59 14.02
CA VAL A 52 12.64 -5.82 13.24
C VAL A 52 12.95 -6.28 11.82
N GLY A 53 13.83 -5.57 11.10
CA GLY A 53 14.18 -5.92 9.73
C GLY A 53 12.99 -5.79 8.77
N SER A 54 12.86 -6.72 7.83
CA SER A 54 11.78 -6.73 6.85
C SER A 54 10.46 -7.23 7.45
N LEU A 55 9.36 -6.54 7.14
CA LEU A 55 8.01 -7.02 7.46
C LEU A 55 7.45 -7.81 6.27
N ASP A 56 6.68 -8.86 6.57
CA ASP A 56 5.91 -9.56 5.55
C ASP A 56 4.74 -8.70 5.08
N CYS A 57 4.30 -8.90 3.83
CA CYS A 57 3.17 -8.14 3.31
C CYS A 57 1.87 -8.46 4.06
N ASP A 58 1.15 -7.40 4.40
CA ASP A 58 -0.07 -7.40 5.21
C ASP A 58 0.08 -7.98 6.63
N MET A 59 1.32 -8.08 7.11
CA MET A 59 1.65 -8.51 8.47
C MET A 59 1.01 -7.57 9.50
N LEU A 60 0.32 -8.15 10.48
CA LEU A 60 -0.15 -7.42 11.65
C LEU A 60 0.96 -7.31 12.69
N THR A 61 1.25 -6.09 13.10
CA THR A 61 2.25 -5.74 14.10
C THR A 61 1.61 -5.02 15.29
N ASP A 62 2.31 -4.98 16.41
CA ASP A 62 1.86 -4.32 17.64
C ASP A 62 2.98 -3.48 18.27
N ASN A 63 2.73 -2.94 19.46
CA ASN A 63 3.65 -2.08 20.21
C ASN A 63 5.08 -2.64 20.36
N ARG A 64 5.30 -3.96 20.19
CA ARG A 64 6.64 -4.58 20.25
C ARG A 64 7.59 -4.06 19.17
N VAL A 65 7.07 -3.62 18.02
CA VAL A 65 7.90 -3.09 16.92
C VAL A 65 7.87 -1.55 16.84
N ALA A 66 7.11 -0.88 17.70
CA ALA A 66 6.84 0.56 17.58
C ALA A 66 8.13 1.41 17.56
N TYR A 67 9.14 1.03 18.34
CA TYR A 67 10.43 1.72 18.37
C TYR A 67 11.12 1.73 16.99
N ALA A 68 10.97 0.68 16.19
CA ALA A 68 11.58 0.60 14.87
C ALA A 68 10.79 1.45 13.85
N LEU A 69 9.46 1.53 14.01
CA LEU A 69 8.58 2.34 13.18
C LEU A 69 8.82 3.85 13.34
N GLU A 70 9.46 4.29 14.43
CA GLU A 70 9.87 5.70 14.64
C GLU A 70 10.88 6.19 13.60
N THR A 71 11.59 5.27 12.96
CA THR A 71 12.60 5.58 11.93
C THR A 71 12.03 5.27 10.54
N LEU A 72 12.28 6.17 9.58
CA LEU A 72 11.96 5.91 8.17
C LEU A 72 12.70 4.64 7.71
N PRO A 73 12.00 3.62 7.19
CA PRO A 73 12.64 2.38 6.77
C PRO A 73 13.47 2.58 5.50
N GLN A 74 14.28 1.57 5.20
CA GLN A 74 14.91 1.43 3.89
C GLN A 74 13.96 0.68 2.94
N PHE A 75 14.15 0.92 1.65
CA PHE A 75 13.26 0.43 0.61
C PHE A 75 14.06 -0.19 -0.54
N SER A 76 13.60 -1.32 -1.04
CA SER A 76 14.16 -1.92 -2.25
C SER A 76 13.06 -2.53 -3.14
N VAL A 77 13.35 -2.62 -4.43
CA VAL A 77 12.48 -3.16 -5.48
C VAL A 77 13.29 -4.07 -6.40
N SER A 78 12.61 -4.74 -7.34
CA SER A 78 13.29 -5.49 -8.42
C SER A 78 14.29 -4.60 -9.17
N SER A 79 15.45 -5.15 -9.53
CA SER A 79 16.47 -4.46 -10.34
C SER A 79 15.97 -4.10 -11.75
N GLU A 80 14.85 -4.66 -12.20
CA GLU A 80 14.19 -4.23 -13.45
C GLU A 80 13.70 -2.77 -13.38
N LEU A 81 13.49 -2.22 -12.18
CA LEU A 81 13.13 -0.82 -11.98
C LEU A 81 14.33 0.13 -11.84
N THR A 82 15.57 -0.36 -12.00
CA THR A 82 16.78 0.47 -11.93
C THR A 82 16.68 1.69 -12.86
N GLY A 83 17.09 2.85 -12.36
CA GLY A 83 17.04 4.12 -13.09
C GLY A 83 15.69 4.83 -13.06
N THR A 84 14.64 4.17 -12.55
CA THR A 84 13.33 4.78 -12.35
C THR A 84 13.46 5.96 -11.39
N LYS A 85 12.86 7.09 -11.75
CA LYS A 85 12.62 8.22 -10.85
C LYS A 85 11.14 8.22 -10.52
N GLY A 86 10.82 8.42 -9.25
CA GLY A 86 9.46 8.23 -8.80
C GLY A 86 9.08 9.05 -7.59
N LEU A 87 7.82 8.87 -7.20
CA LEU A 87 7.25 9.39 -5.98
C LEU A 87 6.99 8.23 -5.01
N LEU A 88 7.64 8.27 -3.85
CA LEU A 88 7.38 7.36 -2.75
C LEU A 88 6.40 8.01 -1.77
N LEU A 89 5.30 7.32 -1.49
CA LEU A 89 4.25 7.75 -0.57
C LEU A 89 4.08 6.73 0.56
N MET A 90 3.78 7.20 1.77
CA MET A 90 3.23 6.38 2.86
C MET A 90 1.86 6.91 3.25
N PHE A 91 0.83 6.08 3.11
CA PHE A 91 -0.58 6.45 3.29
C PHE A 91 -1.25 5.53 4.31
N ASP A 92 -2.04 6.12 5.20
CA ASP A 92 -2.94 5.45 6.15
C ASP A 92 -4.39 5.75 5.73
N PRO A 93 -5.12 4.81 5.09
CA PRO A 93 -6.53 4.99 4.74
C PRO A 93 -7.47 4.97 5.96
N ASP A 94 -7.00 4.52 7.12
CA ASP A 94 -7.79 4.29 8.32
C ASP A 94 -7.74 5.48 9.30
N ALA A 95 -6.92 6.49 9.02
CA ALA A 95 -6.83 7.74 9.78
C ALA A 95 -7.12 8.97 8.89
N PRO A 96 -7.78 10.03 9.40
CA PRO A 96 -8.49 10.06 10.66
C PRO A 96 -9.74 9.17 10.61
N VAL A 97 -10.33 8.89 11.76
CA VAL A 97 -11.70 8.35 11.80
C VAL A 97 -12.63 9.41 11.20
N SER A 98 -12.96 9.23 9.94
CA SER A 98 -13.81 10.11 9.14
C SER A 98 -15.07 9.38 8.66
N LYS A 99 -16.10 10.18 8.35
CA LYS A 99 -17.31 9.71 7.67
C LYS A 99 -17.12 9.54 6.16
N ASP A 100 -16.15 10.26 5.59
CA ASP A 100 -15.77 10.09 4.18
C ASP A 100 -14.74 8.95 4.10
N PRO A 101 -15.04 7.84 3.42
CA PRO A 101 -14.13 6.70 3.31
C PRO A 101 -12.88 6.98 2.46
N GLN A 102 -12.84 8.09 1.72
CA GLN A 102 -11.65 8.50 0.95
C GLN A 102 -10.65 9.32 1.78
N ASP A 103 -11.07 9.83 2.94
CA ASP A 103 -10.18 10.56 3.84
C ASP A 103 -9.19 9.58 4.47
N GLY A 104 -7.92 9.78 4.16
CA GLY A 104 -6.80 9.15 4.83
C GLY A 104 -5.80 10.18 5.37
N PHE A 105 -4.65 9.67 5.82
CA PHE A 105 -3.54 10.44 6.35
C PHE A 105 -2.26 10.08 5.60
N ILE A 106 -1.47 11.10 5.29
CA ILE A 106 -0.21 10.93 4.59
C ILE A 106 0.95 11.03 5.58
N HIS A 107 1.65 9.91 5.75
CA HIS A 107 2.77 9.79 6.67
C HIS A 107 4.09 10.24 6.06
N PHE A 108 4.24 10.14 4.73
CA PHE A 108 5.51 10.48 4.06
C PHE A 108 5.30 10.72 2.57
N ILE A 109 6.04 11.69 2.03
CA ILE A 109 6.15 11.91 0.57
C ILE A 109 7.60 12.25 0.24
N ALA A 110 8.20 11.52 -0.70
CA ALA A 110 9.52 11.85 -1.22
C ALA A 110 9.64 11.57 -2.72
N LEU A 111 10.41 12.42 -3.40
CA LEU A 111 10.96 12.10 -4.71
C LEU A 111 12.14 11.16 -4.53
N VAL A 112 12.18 10.10 -5.31
CA VAL A 112 13.16 9.01 -5.18
C VAL A 112 13.74 8.61 -6.52
N SER A 113 14.84 7.86 -6.47
CA SER A 113 15.39 7.14 -7.63
C SER A 113 15.78 5.72 -7.25
N VAL A 114 15.69 4.78 -8.17
CA VAL A 114 16.14 3.40 -7.95
C VAL A 114 17.56 3.21 -8.47
N ASP A 115 18.47 2.73 -7.62
CA ASP A 115 19.86 2.46 -7.99
C ASP A 115 20.06 1.13 -8.74
N GLY A 116 21.30 0.80 -9.10
CA GLY A 116 21.63 -0.43 -9.84
C GLY A 116 21.40 -1.74 -9.09
N ASN A 117 21.19 -1.68 -7.77
CA ASN A 117 20.92 -2.83 -6.91
C ASN A 117 19.44 -2.92 -6.53
N GLY A 118 18.60 -2.04 -7.07
CA GLY A 118 17.18 -1.97 -6.72
C GLY A 118 16.90 -1.19 -5.43
N ASN A 119 17.88 -0.51 -4.82
CA ASN A 119 17.62 0.32 -3.64
C ASN A 119 16.90 1.60 -4.04
N VAL A 120 15.87 1.98 -3.29
CA VAL A 120 15.16 3.24 -3.49
C VAL A 120 15.86 4.33 -2.66
N ILE A 121 16.43 5.31 -3.36
CA ILE A 121 17.20 6.41 -2.76
C ILE A 121 16.34 7.67 -2.72
N VAL A 122 16.18 8.24 -1.52
CA VAL A 122 15.50 9.52 -1.33
C VAL A 122 16.34 10.65 -1.91
N GLN A 123 15.75 11.38 -2.87
CA GLN A 123 16.36 12.54 -3.51
C GLN A 123 15.91 13.84 -2.85
N ARG A 124 14.61 13.93 -2.54
CA ARG A 124 14.02 15.11 -1.91
C ARG A 124 12.78 14.73 -1.12
N ILE A 125 12.74 15.12 0.14
CA ILE A 125 11.56 15.02 0.98
C ILE A 125 10.59 16.15 0.64
N ILE A 126 9.32 15.80 0.43
CA ILE A 126 8.21 16.73 0.19
C ILE A 126 7.34 16.84 1.45
N THR A 127 7.16 15.73 2.16
CA THR A 127 6.47 15.68 3.45
C THR A 127 7.29 14.79 4.37
N ASP A 128 7.67 15.34 5.53
CA ASP A 128 8.48 14.63 6.52
C ASP A 128 7.82 13.33 6.97
N TYR A 129 8.65 12.40 7.43
CA TYR A 129 8.19 11.11 7.91
C TYR A 129 7.49 11.28 9.27
N TYR A 130 6.19 10.97 9.30
CA TYR A 130 5.41 10.81 10.51
C TYR A 130 5.30 9.32 10.84
N PRO A 131 5.82 8.84 11.98
CA PRO A 131 5.74 7.43 12.34
C PRO A 131 4.30 6.92 12.52
N PRO A 132 4.03 5.64 12.21
CA PRO A 132 2.84 4.93 12.64
C PRO A 132 2.58 5.12 14.13
N SER A 133 1.40 5.62 14.48
CA SER A 133 1.02 5.90 15.87
C SER A 133 -0.50 5.86 16.05
N PRO A 134 -1.16 4.75 15.68
CA PRO A 134 -2.62 4.68 15.70
C PRO A 134 -3.15 4.91 17.12
N PRO A 135 -4.30 5.58 17.30
CA PRO A 135 -4.86 5.81 18.62
C PRO A 135 -5.20 4.49 19.32
N ARG A 136 -5.00 4.43 20.65
CA ARG A 136 -5.40 3.26 21.44
C ARG A 136 -6.90 3.02 21.32
N GLY A 137 -7.28 1.76 21.12
CA GLY A 137 -8.69 1.35 21.04
C GLY A 137 -9.39 1.65 19.71
N HIS A 138 -8.67 2.12 18.68
CA HIS A 138 -9.24 2.37 17.34
C HIS A 138 -9.08 1.20 16.37
N GLY A 139 -8.59 0.05 16.86
CA GLY A 139 -8.30 -1.12 16.03
C GLY A 139 -6.94 -1.03 15.34
N GLU A 140 -6.74 -1.91 14.37
CA GLU A 140 -5.57 -1.88 13.50
C GLU A 140 -5.73 -0.81 12.42
N HIS A 141 -4.63 -0.15 12.07
CA HIS A 141 -4.54 0.76 10.93
C HIS A 141 -3.63 0.12 9.87
N ARG A 142 -3.97 0.33 8.60
CA ARG A 142 -3.15 -0.08 7.45
C ARG A 142 -2.17 1.03 7.13
N TYR A 143 -0.93 0.65 6.88
CA TYR A 143 0.13 1.55 6.45
C TYR A 143 0.63 1.06 5.11
N GLN A 144 0.37 1.86 4.08
CA GLN A 144 0.60 1.50 2.69
C GLN A 144 1.73 2.35 2.12
N TYR A 145 2.74 1.69 1.59
CA TYR A 145 3.77 2.33 0.79
C TYR A 145 3.47 2.15 -0.68
N PHE A 146 3.62 3.24 -1.44
CA PHE A 146 3.46 3.24 -2.88
C PHE A 146 4.65 3.90 -3.54
N LEU A 147 5.25 3.23 -4.52
CA LEU A 147 6.18 3.83 -5.46
C LEU A 147 5.44 4.08 -6.77
N TYR A 148 5.32 5.33 -7.18
CA TYR A 148 4.77 5.73 -8.48
C TYR A 148 5.91 6.16 -9.40
N ASP A 149 5.73 5.90 -10.70
CA ASP A 149 6.56 6.52 -11.72
C ASP A 149 6.24 8.03 -11.83
N ASP A 150 7.27 8.88 -11.83
CA ASP A 150 7.18 10.34 -12.01
C ASP A 150 8.02 10.77 -13.23
N THR A 151 7.93 10.03 -14.32
CA THR A 151 8.55 10.35 -15.63
C THR A 151 8.15 11.71 -16.19
N ASN A 152 7.02 12.27 -15.73
CA ASN A 152 6.52 13.57 -16.19
C ASN A 152 7.28 14.75 -15.56
N GLY A 153 8.07 14.53 -14.50
CA GLY A 153 8.90 15.57 -13.88
C GLY A 153 8.11 16.77 -13.37
N GLY A 154 6.85 16.55 -12.98
CA GLY A 154 5.96 17.59 -12.52
C GLY A 154 6.40 18.14 -11.17
N GLN A 155 6.06 19.41 -10.88
CA GLN A 155 6.31 19.95 -9.54
C GLN A 155 5.34 19.32 -8.53
N ILE A 156 5.86 18.45 -7.67
CA ILE A 156 5.11 17.92 -6.53
C ILE A 156 5.13 18.95 -5.40
N SER A 157 3.96 19.24 -4.85
CA SER A 157 3.80 20.10 -3.67
C SER A 157 3.26 19.28 -2.51
N PRO A 158 3.59 19.65 -1.26
CA PRO A 158 3.03 18.99 -0.11
C PRO A 158 1.51 19.14 -0.08
N PRO A 159 0.78 18.14 0.44
CA PRO A 159 -0.65 18.24 0.64
C PRO A 159 -0.99 19.35 1.63
N SER A 160 -2.13 20.00 1.41
CA SER A 160 -2.63 21.07 2.27
C SER A 160 -3.65 20.51 3.25
N GLY A 161 -3.33 20.55 4.55
CA GLY A 161 -4.26 20.17 5.62
C GLY A 161 -4.04 18.76 6.19
N ARG A 162 -4.89 18.38 7.14
CA ARG A 162 -4.77 17.12 7.90
C ARG A 162 -5.44 15.92 7.24
N LYS A 163 -6.37 16.17 6.31
CA LYS A 163 -7.07 15.14 5.54
C LYS A 163 -6.38 15.00 4.20
N PHE A 164 -6.12 13.78 3.80
CA PHE A 164 -5.47 13.47 2.53
C PHE A 164 -6.34 12.50 1.73
N GLN A 165 -6.57 12.81 0.45
CA GLN A 165 -7.25 11.91 -0.47
C GLN A 165 -6.27 11.55 -1.60
N LEU A 166 -5.93 10.26 -1.70
CA LEU A 166 -4.87 9.77 -2.58
C LEU A 166 -5.15 10.07 -4.06
N CYS A 167 -6.32 9.66 -4.57
CA CYS A 167 -6.65 9.86 -5.98
C CYS A 167 -6.72 11.32 -6.44
N PRO A 168 -7.36 12.23 -5.69
CA PRO A 168 -7.30 13.66 -6.00
C PRO A 168 -5.87 14.21 -6.02
N PHE A 169 -5.01 13.75 -5.10
CA PHE A 169 -3.59 14.13 -5.10
C PHE A 169 -2.86 13.63 -6.36
N LEU A 170 -3.00 12.34 -6.70
CA LEU A 170 -2.39 11.78 -7.91
C LEU A 170 -2.86 12.52 -9.17
N ALA A 171 -4.17 12.78 -9.28
CA ALA A 171 -4.74 13.50 -10.42
C ALA A 171 -4.23 14.94 -10.53
N LYS A 172 -4.17 15.68 -9.41
CA LYS A 172 -3.62 17.05 -9.37
C LYS A 172 -2.17 17.09 -9.86
N HIS A 173 -1.39 16.05 -9.54
CA HIS A 173 0.01 15.94 -9.89
C HIS A 173 0.29 15.18 -11.20
N LYS A 174 -0.77 14.76 -11.93
CA LYS A 174 -0.68 13.99 -13.18
C LYS A 174 0.12 12.68 -13.02
N ILE A 175 -0.05 12.05 -11.87
CA ILE A 175 0.53 10.74 -11.55
C ILE A 175 -0.52 9.67 -11.88
N GLY A 176 -0.08 8.56 -12.47
CA GLY A 176 -0.94 7.42 -12.75
C GLY A 176 -1.52 6.81 -11.46
N ARG A 177 -2.69 6.17 -11.56
CA ARG A 177 -3.34 5.51 -10.41
C ARG A 177 -2.67 4.20 -10.02
N GLN A 178 -1.94 3.59 -10.93
CA GLN A 178 -1.24 2.33 -10.70
C GLN A 178 0.17 2.61 -10.19
N PRO A 179 0.52 2.21 -8.95
CA PRO A 179 1.90 2.26 -8.50
C PRO A 179 2.75 1.23 -9.27
N VAL A 180 4.03 1.53 -9.46
CA VAL A 180 5.00 0.58 -10.03
C VAL A 180 5.48 -0.44 -9.01
N ALA A 181 5.38 -0.12 -7.72
CA ALA A 181 5.55 -1.08 -6.64
C ALA A 181 4.75 -0.64 -5.40
N SER A 182 4.33 -1.59 -4.57
CA SER A 182 3.60 -1.29 -3.34
C SER A 182 3.88 -2.30 -2.23
N PHE A 183 3.62 -1.87 -0.99
CA PHE A 183 3.70 -2.69 0.20
C PHE A 183 2.62 -2.24 1.20
N GLN A 184 2.11 -3.16 2.01
CA GLN A 184 1.21 -2.83 3.11
C GLN A 184 1.62 -3.62 4.34
N PHE A 185 1.50 -3.03 5.52
CA PHE A 185 1.41 -3.75 6.78
C PHE A 185 0.28 -3.17 7.64
N ARG A 186 -0.08 -3.87 8.70
CA ARG A 186 -1.07 -3.42 9.68
C ARG A 186 -0.40 -3.21 11.03
N HIS A 187 -0.81 -2.17 11.75
CA HIS A 187 -0.31 -1.92 13.09
C HIS A 187 -1.44 -1.57 14.04
N ILE A 188 -1.43 -2.19 15.21
CA ILE A 188 -2.39 -1.93 16.28
C ILE A 188 -1.67 -1.44 17.52
N ARG A 189 -2.22 -0.38 18.13
CA ARG A 189 -1.78 0.09 19.44
C ARG A 189 -2.63 -0.53 20.54
N LEU A 190 -2.11 -1.60 21.13
CA LEU A 190 -2.66 -2.25 22.32
C LEU A 190 -2.54 -1.37 23.57
#